data_AF-A0A7C4N585-F1
#
_entry.id   AF-A0A7C4N585-F1
#
_cell.length_a   1.000
_cell.length_b   1.000
_cell.length_c   1.000
_cell.angle_alpha   90.00
_cell.angle_beta   90.00
_cell.angle_gamma   90.00
#
_symmetry.space_group_name_H-M   'P 1'
#
loop_
_entity.id
_entity.type
_entity.pdbx_description
1 polymer ?
#
loop_
_entity_poly.entity_id
_entity_poly.type
_entity_poly.pdbx_seq_one_letter_code
_entity_poly.pdbx_strand_id
1 'polypeptide(L)'
;MIDDELDRLLEDIDSDKDYTVHKSHVKHYAGHNIENQIDEASRDIPLPEKKNISDVAKFFKLGLSNGIHRHIELAKLFRSRLDIAEVPEQVVPIVKKSSYSIFKIVEDVEILTDKFISEINEGSLKRKATKDFPLYFPDDYPDDNRLDFIVLKDIYILLRSFNTLIKKDWAELEKQSAVFNFAEGGKQLSSVLNDIIVEGISLCKATDILLEIIAHHLGLLSHHYNLADIDIRSKLQFNEYKSYSVQSLLNELNPSEAEKYPSETLNEDMQKTAYLSSSGLEEPVYTTGYHKNELYDNKKSKTQSEFFPQQSTIPFTVKGTKPWNTREPYILMVDENVLNIEKEDLEYMVYYTKKQVTDDQIKSELRRALLKLTIDKEQSDIVEDFIEFMNKKIVSILNESVGYFEIPDNDQWLFYYHLGPHTICRLLLADIQITGEGYCFSSRDGKKIKKLVPYEFLKTIVLEWCQNNVNNRDLPFDSVNALDLIRRQVSKKYFSDIDEFVAKIDAYLGTLNPETLKKLDRKSFIKQKAMQVYNQKQILIFNRFVDRTIFK
;
A
#
# COMPACT_ATOMS: atom_id res chain seq x y z
N MET A 1 18.98 -39.31 -18.82
CA MET A 1 19.20 -37.91 -19.26
C MET A 1 18.00 -37.01 -19.03
N ILE A 2 16.74 -37.43 -19.28
CA ILE A 2 15.57 -36.60 -18.96
C ILE A 2 15.26 -36.61 -17.44
N ASP A 3 15.43 -37.76 -16.78
CA ASP A 3 15.11 -37.90 -15.34
C ASP A 3 16.05 -37.08 -14.44
N ASP A 4 17.35 -37.02 -14.73
CA ASP A 4 18.33 -36.27 -13.90
C ASP A 4 18.14 -34.75 -13.99
N GLU A 5 17.66 -34.22 -15.13
CA GLU A 5 17.35 -32.80 -15.29
C GLU A 5 16.02 -32.44 -14.63
N LEU A 6 15.03 -33.33 -14.71
CA LEU A 6 13.73 -33.17 -14.04
C LEU A 6 13.88 -33.21 -12.52
N ASP A 7 14.77 -34.05 -12.00
CA ASP A 7 15.06 -34.12 -10.57
C ASP A 7 15.72 -32.84 -10.05
N ARG A 8 16.69 -32.27 -10.77
CA ARG A 8 17.28 -30.96 -10.44
C ARG A 8 16.24 -29.82 -10.43
N LEU A 9 15.33 -29.84 -11.39
CA LEU A 9 14.22 -28.89 -11.51
C LEU A 9 13.27 -28.89 -10.30
N LEU A 10 13.14 -30.02 -9.61
CA LEU A 10 12.25 -30.20 -8.47
C LEU A 10 12.96 -30.05 -7.12
N GLU A 11 14.29 -30.18 -7.13
CA GLU A 11 15.16 -29.76 -6.05
C GLU A 11 15.21 -28.22 -5.95
N ASP A 12 15.13 -27.51 -7.08
CA ASP A 12 15.06 -26.04 -7.20
C ASP A 12 13.63 -25.46 -7.06
N ILE A 13 12.67 -26.23 -6.53
CA ILE A 13 11.41 -25.63 -6.07
C ILE A 13 11.76 -24.75 -4.87
N ASP A 14 11.66 -23.43 -5.05
CA ASP A 14 11.76 -22.41 -4.00
C ASP A 14 10.75 -22.78 -2.88
N SER A 15 11.21 -23.60 -1.93
CA SER A 15 10.42 -24.09 -0.79
C SER A 15 10.39 -23.08 0.34
N ASP A 16 11.22 -22.03 0.28
CA ASP A 16 11.37 -21.03 1.34
C ASP A 16 10.87 -19.62 0.97
N LYS A 17 9.88 -19.53 0.08
CA LYS A 17 9.06 -18.31 -0.10
C LYS A 17 7.57 -18.58 0.12
N ASP A 18 7.28 -19.41 1.12
CA ASP A 18 5.97 -19.37 1.72
C ASP A 18 5.79 -18.00 2.41
N TYR A 19 4.88 -17.19 1.87
CA TYR A 19 4.23 -16.09 2.60
C TYR A 19 3.40 -16.71 3.75
N THR A 20 4.09 -17.22 4.76
CA THR A 20 3.47 -17.74 5.97
C THR A 20 3.09 -16.58 6.87
N VAL A 21 1.78 -16.52 7.09
CA VAL A 21 1.14 -15.90 8.23
C VAL A 21 1.85 -16.37 9.51
N HIS A 22 2.67 -15.52 10.12
CA HIS A 22 3.15 -15.78 11.47
C HIS A 22 2.05 -15.48 12.49
N LYS A 23 1.30 -16.54 12.84
CA LYS A 23 0.83 -16.77 14.20
C LYS A 23 1.57 -17.97 14.78
N SER A 24 2.43 -17.65 15.75
CA SER A 24 2.92 -18.45 16.88
C SER A 24 2.39 -19.89 17.03
N HIS A 25 3.29 -20.87 17.15
CA HIS A 25 3.58 -21.51 18.45
C HIS A 25 4.83 -22.42 18.43
N VAL A 26 5.80 -22.03 19.27
CA VAL A 26 6.73 -22.81 20.10
C VAL A 26 6.75 -24.34 19.92
N LYS A 27 7.93 -24.88 19.60
CA LYS A 27 8.60 -25.97 20.35
C LYS A 27 10.12 -25.97 20.10
N HIS A 28 10.86 -26.08 21.19
CA HIS A 28 12.32 -26.12 21.30
C HIS A 28 12.98 -27.20 20.42
N TYR A 29 14.14 -26.89 19.81
CA TYR A 29 15.38 -27.67 19.96
C TYR A 29 16.61 -26.88 19.44
N ALA A 30 17.68 -26.99 20.23
CA ALA A 30 19.03 -26.48 20.12
C ALA A 30 19.69 -26.36 18.72
N GLY A 31 20.31 -25.20 18.50
CA GLY A 31 21.69 -24.99 18.06
C GLY A 31 22.18 -25.71 16.80
N HIS A 32 22.33 -24.95 15.71
CA HIS A 32 23.48 -25.04 14.81
C HIS A 32 23.77 -23.67 14.20
N ASN A 33 24.99 -23.18 14.45
CA ASN A 33 25.60 -22.08 13.71
C ASN A 33 25.72 -22.46 12.24
N ILE A 34 25.28 -21.58 11.35
CA ILE A 34 25.79 -21.50 9.98
C ILE A 34 26.16 -20.03 9.75
N GLU A 35 27.37 -19.70 10.19
CA GLU A 35 28.18 -18.69 9.53
C GLU A 35 28.45 -19.15 8.09
N ASN A 36 28.56 -18.17 7.18
CA ASN A 36 28.90 -18.29 5.75
C ASN A 36 27.73 -18.60 4.81
N GLN A 37 27.04 -17.53 4.40
CA GLN A 37 26.77 -17.22 2.99
C GLN A 37 26.51 -15.71 2.87
N ILE A 38 27.58 -14.93 3.06
CA ILE A 38 27.70 -13.58 2.50
C ILE A 38 28.21 -13.77 1.07
N ASP A 39 27.69 -12.94 0.16
CA ASP A 39 27.96 -12.83 -1.27
C ASP A 39 27.11 -13.70 -2.21
N GLU A 40 26.00 -13.12 -2.69
CA GLU A 40 25.68 -12.98 -4.14
C GLU A 40 24.27 -12.38 -4.44
N ALA A 41 23.71 -11.51 -3.59
CA ALA A 41 22.46 -10.77 -3.89
C ALA A 41 22.56 -9.24 -3.73
N SER A 42 23.76 -8.70 -3.63
CA SER A 42 24.06 -7.25 -3.64
C SER A 42 24.25 -6.70 -5.07
N ARG A 43 23.55 -7.25 -6.07
CA ARG A 43 23.56 -6.71 -7.44
C ARG A 43 22.30 -5.90 -7.72
N ASP A 44 22.48 -4.58 -7.65
CA ASP A 44 21.81 -3.55 -8.43
C ASP A 44 20.28 -3.65 -8.53
N ILE A 45 19.60 -3.19 -7.47
CA ILE A 45 18.27 -2.60 -7.64
C ILE A 45 18.48 -1.29 -8.40
N PRO A 46 17.86 -1.07 -9.57
CA PRO A 46 18.04 0.17 -10.30
C PRO A 46 17.55 1.33 -9.42
N LEU A 47 18.45 2.26 -9.09
CA LEU A 47 18.06 3.60 -8.65
C LEU A 47 17.04 4.12 -9.67
N PRO A 48 15.90 4.70 -9.23
CA PRO A 48 14.91 5.23 -10.15
C PRO A 48 15.61 6.18 -11.14
N GLU A 49 15.54 5.83 -12.43
CA GLU A 49 16.20 6.50 -13.55
C GLU A 49 16.24 8.02 -13.38
N LYS A 50 17.32 8.61 -12.88
CA LYS A 50 17.55 10.08 -12.79
C LYS A 50 16.25 10.91 -12.61
N LYS A 51 15.31 10.49 -11.76
CA LYS A 51 14.05 11.23 -11.58
C LYS A 51 14.32 12.36 -10.60
N ASN A 52 14.55 13.56 -11.14
CA ASN A 52 14.48 14.87 -10.48
C ASN A 52 14.88 14.93 -8.99
N ILE A 53 16.00 14.31 -8.59
CA ILE A 53 16.59 14.52 -7.25
C ILE A 53 16.81 16.02 -7.00
N SER A 54 17.06 16.80 -8.07
CA SER A 54 17.12 18.25 -8.04
C SER A 54 15.86 18.93 -7.48
N ASP A 55 14.67 18.38 -7.71
CA ASP A 55 13.42 18.95 -7.19
C ASP A 55 13.27 18.66 -5.69
N VAL A 56 13.71 17.48 -5.24
CA VAL A 56 13.77 17.15 -3.80
C VAL A 56 14.78 18.06 -3.10
N ALA A 57 15.99 18.19 -3.65
CA ALA A 57 17.03 19.06 -3.13
C ALA A 57 16.57 20.53 -3.10
N LYS A 58 15.84 21.00 -4.11
CA LYS A 58 15.30 22.37 -4.16
C LYS A 58 14.44 22.71 -2.93
N PHE A 59 13.58 21.79 -2.50
CA PHE A 59 12.64 22.06 -1.40
C PHE A 59 13.15 21.61 -0.04
N PHE A 60 13.90 20.51 0.05
CA PHE A 60 14.25 19.86 1.32
C PHE A 60 15.71 20.06 1.76
N LYS A 61 16.51 20.86 1.04
CA LYS A 61 17.93 21.12 1.40
C LYS A 61 18.13 21.59 2.83
N LEU A 62 17.22 22.43 3.34
CA LEU A 62 17.31 22.98 4.70
C LEU A 62 16.64 22.10 5.76
N GLY A 63 16.25 20.86 5.42
CA GLY A 63 15.59 19.92 6.31
C GLY A 63 14.12 19.70 5.97
N LEU A 64 13.57 18.59 6.49
CA LEU A 64 12.20 18.15 6.22
C LEU A 64 11.15 19.19 6.64
N SER A 65 11.24 19.69 7.88
CA SER A 65 10.28 20.68 8.40
C SER A 65 10.28 21.98 7.58
N ASN A 66 11.46 22.43 7.15
CA ASN A 66 11.59 23.64 6.33
C ASN A 66 10.98 23.45 4.93
N GLY A 67 11.22 22.29 4.30
CA GLY A 67 10.61 21.99 3.00
C GLY A 67 9.09 21.91 3.06
N ILE A 68 8.54 21.31 4.11
CA ILE A 68 7.08 21.23 4.31
C ILE A 68 6.47 22.58 4.70
N HIS A 69 7.20 23.42 5.45
CA HIS A 69 6.77 24.78 5.79
C HIS A 69 6.49 25.66 4.56
N ARG A 70 7.09 25.35 3.40
CA ARG A 70 6.82 26.05 2.14
C ARG A 70 5.34 26.02 1.75
N HIS A 71 4.57 25.01 2.14
CA HIS A 71 3.13 25.00 1.92
C HIS A 71 2.40 26.14 2.64
N ILE A 72 2.83 26.50 3.86
CA ILE A 72 2.29 27.65 4.61
C ILE A 72 2.66 28.97 3.92
N GLU A 73 3.89 29.10 3.43
CA GLU A 73 4.31 30.30 2.70
C GLU A 73 3.49 30.50 1.42
N LEU A 74 3.26 29.41 0.66
CA LEU A 74 2.43 29.42 -0.53
C LEU A 74 0.97 29.73 -0.20
N ALA A 75 0.42 29.17 0.88
CA ALA A 75 -0.93 29.46 1.36
C ALA A 75 -1.10 30.94 1.75
N LYS A 76 -0.12 31.52 2.47
CA LYS A 76 -0.11 32.95 2.83
C LYS A 76 0.00 33.84 1.59
N LEU A 77 0.87 33.48 0.64
CA LEU A 77 1.02 34.20 -0.62
C LEU A 77 -0.26 34.12 -1.46
N PHE A 78 -0.92 32.96 -1.49
CA PHE A 78 -2.20 32.78 -2.16
C PHE A 78 -3.28 33.68 -1.54
N ARG A 79 -3.34 33.74 -0.20
CA ARG A 79 -4.26 34.58 0.54
C ARG A 79 -4.03 36.07 0.26
N SER A 80 -2.78 36.53 0.24
CA SER A 80 -2.47 37.95 0.01
C SER A 80 -2.89 38.40 -1.39
N ARG A 81 -2.79 37.54 -2.41
CA ARG A 81 -3.24 37.84 -3.78
C ARG A 81 -4.75 37.94 -3.95
N LEU A 82 -5.52 37.47 -2.96
CA LEU A 82 -6.98 37.56 -2.93
C LEU A 82 -7.48 38.72 -2.03
N ASP A 83 -6.59 39.59 -1.57
CA ASP A 83 -6.99 40.81 -0.86
C ASP A 83 -7.82 41.70 -1.78
N ILE A 84 -9.01 42.08 -1.30
CA ILE A 84 -9.98 42.91 -2.03
C ILE A 84 -9.36 44.27 -2.40
N ALA A 85 -8.35 44.75 -1.65
CA ALA A 85 -7.62 45.98 -1.96
C ALA A 85 -6.68 45.86 -3.18
N GLU A 86 -6.24 44.64 -3.53
CA GLU A 86 -5.27 44.39 -4.61
C GLU A 86 -5.92 43.82 -5.89
N VAL A 87 -7.20 43.44 -5.83
CA VAL A 87 -7.91 42.78 -6.93
C VAL A 87 -8.69 43.80 -7.79
N PRO A 88 -8.74 43.65 -9.14
CA PRO A 88 -9.54 44.53 -10.00
C PRO A 88 -11.01 44.62 -9.60
N GLU A 89 -11.62 45.80 -9.67
CA GLU A 89 -13.01 46.05 -9.25
C GLU A 89 -14.02 45.11 -9.90
N GLN A 90 -13.78 44.70 -11.15
CA GLN A 90 -14.64 43.77 -11.89
C GLN A 90 -14.67 42.35 -11.29
N VAL A 91 -13.63 41.96 -10.55
CA VAL A 91 -13.44 40.60 -10.00
C VAL A 91 -13.85 40.53 -8.52
N VAL A 92 -13.95 41.68 -7.82
CA VAL A 92 -14.36 41.79 -6.41
C VAL A 92 -15.68 41.07 -6.08
N PRO A 93 -16.76 41.15 -6.90
CA PRO A 93 -18.01 40.43 -6.61
C PRO A 93 -17.83 38.91 -6.64
N ILE A 94 -16.95 38.40 -7.50
CA ILE A 94 -16.66 36.98 -7.64
C ILE A 94 -15.83 36.51 -6.44
N VAL A 95 -14.79 37.27 -6.07
CA VAL A 95 -13.99 37.01 -4.86
C VAL A 95 -14.89 36.99 -3.63
N LYS A 96 -15.82 37.93 -3.45
CA LYS A 96 -16.75 37.91 -2.31
C LYS A 96 -17.64 36.67 -2.26
N LYS A 97 -17.98 36.08 -3.42
CA LYS A 97 -18.82 34.90 -3.51
C LYS A 97 -18.05 33.58 -3.32
N SER A 98 -16.80 33.51 -3.79
CA SER A 98 -15.95 32.30 -3.71
C SER A 98 -14.93 32.32 -2.57
N SER A 99 -14.69 33.47 -1.94
CA SER A 99 -13.69 33.66 -0.88
C SER A 99 -13.87 32.73 0.30
N TYR A 100 -15.09 32.47 0.74
CA TYR A 100 -15.32 31.62 1.91
C TYR A 100 -14.81 30.19 1.70
N SER A 101 -15.15 29.55 0.57
CA SER A 101 -14.69 28.19 0.28
C SER A 101 -13.19 28.14 0.01
N ILE A 102 -12.66 29.12 -0.73
CA ILE A 102 -11.24 29.20 -1.04
C ILE A 102 -10.40 29.43 0.22
N PHE A 103 -10.75 30.42 1.05
CA PHE A 103 -10.01 30.71 2.28
C PHE A 103 -10.09 29.58 3.29
N LYS A 104 -11.20 28.84 3.33
CA LYS A 104 -11.29 27.62 4.13
C LYS A 104 -10.25 26.59 3.69
N ILE A 105 -10.11 26.33 2.39
CA ILE A 105 -9.12 25.35 1.90
C ILE A 105 -7.68 25.86 2.17
N VAL A 106 -7.43 27.15 2.01
CA VAL A 106 -6.12 27.75 2.37
C VAL A 106 -5.82 27.59 3.86
N GLU A 107 -6.80 27.79 4.72
CA GLU A 107 -6.69 27.55 6.17
C GLU A 107 -6.48 26.07 6.49
N ASP A 108 -7.19 25.16 5.80
CA ASP A 108 -7.01 23.71 5.94
C ASP A 108 -5.58 23.30 5.57
N VAL A 109 -4.99 23.87 4.51
CA VAL A 109 -3.57 23.67 4.14
C VAL A 109 -2.61 24.12 5.25
N GLU A 110 -2.83 25.29 5.85
CA GLU A 110 -2.02 25.79 6.96
C GLU A 110 -2.13 24.89 8.20
N ILE A 111 -3.35 24.54 8.61
CA ILE A 111 -3.62 23.67 9.76
C ILE A 111 -2.99 22.29 9.58
N LEU A 112 -3.16 21.68 8.40
CA LEU A 112 -2.57 20.37 8.10
C LEU A 112 -1.05 20.40 8.15
N THR A 113 -0.45 21.47 7.62
CA THR A 113 1.01 21.66 7.60
C THR A 113 1.57 21.86 9.02
N ASP A 114 0.95 22.74 9.81
CA ASP A 114 1.36 22.98 11.21
C ASP A 114 1.19 21.71 12.07
N LYS A 115 0.09 20.98 11.88
CA LYS A 115 -0.14 19.69 12.55
C LYS A 115 0.97 18.70 12.23
N PHE A 116 1.31 18.55 10.94
CA PHE A 116 2.39 17.65 10.53
C PHE A 116 3.74 18.07 11.13
N ILE A 117 4.11 19.35 11.05
CA ILE A 117 5.35 19.89 11.63
C ILE A 117 5.44 19.61 13.14
N SER A 118 4.32 19.74 13.86
CA SER A 118 4.26 19.40 15.29
C SER A 118 4.41 17.90 15.56
N GLU A 119 3.89 17.03 14.70
CA GLU A 119 3.94 15.58 14.86
C GLU A 119 5.33 14.99 14.56
N ILE A 120 6.10 15.61 13.64
CA ILE A 120 7.46 15.18 13.32
C ILE A 120 8.53 15.66 14.31
N ASN A 121 8.14 16.21 15.46
CA ASN A 121 9.08 16.67 16.48
C ASN A 121 9.99 15.52 16.94
N GLU A 122 11.31 15.70 16.75
CA GLU A 122 12.33 14.68 17.00
C GLU A 122 12.28 14.15 18.44
N GLY A 123 12.02 15.02 19.44
CA GLY A 123 11.96 14.62 20.85
C GLY A 123 10.72 13.78 21.19
N SER A 124 9.58 13.99 20.52
CA SER A 124 8.42 13.09 20.67
C SER A 124 8.63 11.78 19.93
N LEU A 125 9.17 11.83 18.71
CA LEU A 125 9.39 10.65 17.89
C LEU A 125 10.46 9.74 18.52
N LYS A 126 11.57 10.28 19.02
CA LYS A 126 12.59 9.46 19.72
C LYS A 126 12.03 8.79 20.97
N ARG A 127 11.22 9.49 21.79
CA ARG A 127 10.57 8.88 22.96
C ARG A 127 9.60 7.77 22.59
N LYS A 128 8.89 7.90 21.46
CA LYS A 128 8.02 6.84 20.93
C LYS A 128 8.86 5.68 20.41
N ALA A 129 9.91 5.95 19.64
CA ALA A 129 10.84 4.95 19.14
C ALA A 129 11.48 4.12 20.25
N THR A 130 11.87 4.72 21.38
CA THR A 130 12.39 3.98 22.54
C THR A 130 11.36 3.02 23.14
N LYS A 131 10.08 3.39 23.17
CA LYS A 131 9.00 2.51 23.65
C LYS A 131 8.72 1.38 22.68
N ASP A 132 8.77 1.68 21.38
CA ASP A 132 8.51 0.72 20.32
C ASP A 132 9.74 -0.13 20.00
N PHE A 133 10.92 0.21 20.52
CA PHE A 133 12.19 -0.48 20.26
C PHE A 133 12.11 -2.01 20.37
N PRO A 134 11.53 -2.60 21.44
CA PRO A 134 11.43 -4.06 21.56
C PRO A 134 10.56 -4.73 20.48
N LEU A 135 9.74 -3.97 19.75
CA LEU A 135 8.93 -4.47 18.63
C LEU A 135 9.74 -4.61 17.34
N TYR A 136 10.83 -3.86 17.21
CA TYR A 136 11.69 -3.85 16.03
C TYR A 136 12.97 -4.66 16.28
N PHE A 137 13.52 -4.57 17.49
CA PHE A 137 14.76 -5.21 17.88
C PHE A 137 14.60 -5.89 19.25
N PRO A 138 13.94 -7.07 19.31
CA PRO A 138 13.61 -7.73 20.57
C PRO A 138 14.83 -8.26 21.33
N ASP A 139 15.92 -8.56 20.61
CA ASP A 139 17.14 -9.18 21.14
C ASP A 139 18.33 -8.21 21.25
N ASP A 140 18.15 -6.93 20.90
CA ASP A 140 19.20 -5.89 20.92
C ASP A 140 18.97 -4.83 22.00
N TYR A 141 19.92 -3.90 22.13
CA TYR A 141 19.82 -2.71 22.95
C TYR A 141 19.65 -1.44 22.11
N PRO A 142 18.95 -0.40 22.62
CA PRO A 142 18.77 0.85 21.91
C PRO A 142 20.10 1.57 21.67
N ASP A 143 20.46 1.73 20.39
CA ASP A 143 21.46 2.69 19.93
C ASP A 143 20.81 3.79 19.06
N ASP A 144 21.55 4.86 18.82
CA ASP A 144 21.05 6.03 18.11
C ASP A 144 20.58 5.69 16.68
N ASN A 145 21.27 4.80 15.96
CA ASN A 145 20.95 4.47 14.58
C ASN A 145 19.73 3.55 14.47
N ARG A 146 19.59 2.56 15.36
CA ARG A 146 18.38 1.73 15.48
C ARG A 146 17.16 2.54 15.92
N LEU A 147 17.34 3.53 16.80
CA LEU A 147 16.26 4.46 17.17
C LEU A 147 15.89 5.37 15.99
N ASP A 148 16.88 5.90 15.29
CA ASP A 148 16.66 6.74 14.11
C ASP A 148 15.97 5.97 12.97
N PHE A 149 16.19 4.66 12.84
CA PHE A 149 15.43 3.79 11.92
C PHE A 149 13.92 3.78 12.21
N ILE A 150 13.54 3.62 13.48
CA ILE A 150 12.13 3.62 13.90
C ILE A 150 11.53 5.02 13.70
N VAL A 151 12.30 6.07 14.00
CA VAL A 151 11.90 7.47 13.76
C VAL A 151 11.67 7.73 12.27
N LEU A 152 12.59 7.30 11.40
CA LEU A 152 12.49 7.50 9.96
C LEU A 152 11.26 6.77 9.37
N LYS A 153 10.97 5.57 9.87
CA LYS A 153 9.73 4.85 9.55
C LYS A 153 8.48 5.64 9.95
N ASP A 154 8.47 6.26 11.13
CA ASP A 154 7.30 7.01 11.58
C ASP A 154 7.12 8.30 10.78
N ILE A 155 8.23 8.96 10.44
CA ILE A 155 8.25 10.10 9.51
C ILE A 155 7.69 9.70 8.15
N TYR A 156 8.11 8.56 7.60
CA TYR A 156 7.59 8.04 6.33
C TYR A 156 6.06 7.93 6.33
N ILE A 157 5.49 7.34 7.39
CA ILE A 157 4.04 7.17 7.52
C ILE A 157 3.32 8.52 7.63
N LEU A 158 3.80 9.40 8.51
CA LEU A 158 3.22 10.72 8.71
C LEU A 158 3.27 11.54 7.42
N LEU A 159 4.42 11.53 6.73
CA LEU A 159 4.65 12.29 5.51
C LEU A 159 3.78 11.78 4.36
N ARG A 160 3.58 10.46 4.27
CA ARG A 160 2.69 9.84 3.28
C ARG A 160 1.23 10.25 3.49
N SER A 161 0.76 10.22 4.73
CA SER A 161 -0.60 10.63 5.08
C SER A 161 -0.81 12.12 4.79
N PHE A 162 0.14 12.96 5.21
CA PHE A 162 0.15 14.39 4.95
C PHE A 162 0.11 14.71 3.45
N ASN A 163 1.03 14.12 2.66
CA ASN A 163 1.15 14.43 1.22
C ASN A 163 -0.13 14.03 0.46
N THR A 164 -0.79 12.96 0.87
CA THR A 164 -2.08 12.53 0.29
C THR A 164 -3.18 13.57 0.52
N LEU A 165 -3.26 14.13 1.73
CA LEU A 165 -4.28 15.11 2.08
C LEU A 165 -4.01 16.47 1.43
N ILE A 166 -2.79 16.98 1.54
CA ILE A 166 -2.46 18.32 1.04
C ILE A 166 -2.53 18.41 -0.48
N LYS A 167 -2.20 17.33 -1.20
CA LYS A 167 -2.35 17.23 -2.66
C LYS A 167 -3.81 17.36 -3.10
N LYS A 168 -4.74 16.83 -2.30
CA LYS A 168 -6.18 16.99 -2.55
C LYS A 168 -6.62 18.45 -2.38
N ASP A 169 -6.11 19.13 -1.35
CA ASP A 169 -6.46 20.52 -1.08
C ASP A 169 -5.90 21.48 -2.14
N TRP A 170 -4.67 21.27 -2.61
CA TRP A 170 -4.11 22.02 -3.75
C TRP A 170 -4.89 21.78 -5.06
N ALA A 171 -5.30 20.53 -5.33
CA ALA A 171 -6.11 20.21 -6.51
C ALA A 171 -7.53 20.80 -6.42
N GLU A 172 -8.09 20.94 -5.22
CA GLU A 172 -9.37 21.62 -5.03
C GLU A 172 -9.22 23.14 -5.17
N LEU A 173 -8.14 23.74 -4.67
CA LEU A 173 -7.81 25.15 -4.91
C LEU A 173 -7.68 25.46 -6.40
N GLU A 174 -7.07 24.57 -7.19
CA GLU A 174 -6.99 24.69 -8.65
C GLU A 174 -8.39 24.82 -9.28
N LYS A 175 -9.31 23.92 -8.91
CA LYS A 175 -10.68 23.93 -9.43
C LYS A 175 -11.47 25.17 -9.02
N GLN A 176 -11.37 25.56 -7.75
CA GLN A 176 -12.14 26.69 -7.20
C GLN A 176 -11.60 28.04 -7.70
N SER A 177 -10.29 28.16 -7.91
CA SER A 177 -9.66 29.38 -8.43
C SER A 177 -9.85 29.58 -9.93
N ALA A 178 -10.12 28.52 -10.69
CA ALA A 178 -10.41 28.60 -12.13
C ALA A 178 -11.59 29.52 -12.47
N VAL A 179 -12.52 29.75 -11.53
CA VAL A 179 -13.66 30.65 -11.69
C VAL A 179 -13.24 32.09 -12.02
N PHE A 180 -12.07 32.53 -11.53
CA PHE A 180 -11.56 33.88 -11.79
C PHE A 180 -11.16 34.10 -13.26
N ASN A 181 -10.82 33.03 -13.99
CA ASN A 181 -10.43 33.12 -15.40
C ASN A 181 -11.59 33.55 -16.33
N PHE A 182 -12.83 33.34 -15.89
CA PHE A 182 -14.03 33.69 -16.68
C PHE A 182 -14.48 35.15 -16.51
N ALA A 183 -13.84 35.90 -15.61
CA ALA A 183 -14.15 37.31 -15.35
C ALA A 183 -13.34 38.26 -16.23
N GLU A 184 -13.96 39.37 -16.66
CA GLU A 184 -13.26 40.46 -17.32
C GLU A 184 -12.22 41.07 -16.36
N GLY A 185 -10.93 41.04 -16.71
CA GLY A 185 -9.82 41.44 -15.83
C GLY A 185 -9.31 40.34 -14.88
N GLY A 186 -9.94 39.18 -14.80
CA GLY A 186 -9.57 38.09 -13.89
C GLY A 186 -8.45 37.15 -14.38
N LYS A 187 -8.05 37.24 -15.66
CA LYS A 187 -7.02 36.37 -16.26
C LYS A 187 -5.65 36.51 -15.61
N GLN A 188 -5.22 37.75 -15.33
CA GLN A 188 -3.92 38.00 -14.69
C GLN A 188 -3.90 37.47 -13.26
N LEU A 189 -4.97 37.70 -12.49
CA LEU A 189 -5.14 37.13 -11.15
C LEU A 189 -5.14 35.60 -11.20
N SER A 190 -5.91 35.00 -12.13
CA SER A 190 -5.95 33.56 -12.31
C SER A 190 -4.58 32.97 -12.66
N SER A 191 -3.76 33.66 -13.47
CA SER A 191 -2.40 33.23 -13.80
C SER A 191 -1.51 33.21 -12.55
N VAL A 192 -1.51 34.30 -11.77
CA VAL A 192 -0.67 34.40 -10.56
C VAL A 192 -1.08 33.36 -9.52
N LEU A 193 -2.39 33.15 -9.32
CA LEU A 193 -2.89 32.12 -8.40
C LEU A 193 -2.53 30.71 -8.89
N ASN A 194 -2.62 30.46 -10.19
CA ASN A 194 -2.23 29.20 -10.79
C ASN A 194 -0.73 28.92 -10.63
N ASP A 195 0.15 29.92 -10.77
CA ASP A 195 1.59 29.73 -10.57
C ASP A 195 1.91 29.27 -9.13
N ILE A 196 1.23 29.83 -8.13
CA ILE A 196 1.35 29.43 -6.71
C ILE A 196 0.87 27.99 -6.52
N ILE A 197 -0.28 27.63 -7.10
CA ILE A 197 -0.85 26.28 -7.02
C ILE A 197 0.08 25.26 -7.70
N VAL A 198 0.62 25.60 -8.87
CA VAL A 198 1.58 24.75 -9.59
C VAL A 198 2.84 24.53 -8.77
N GLU A 199 3.34 25.55 -8.07
CA GLU A 199 4.46 25.38 -7.14
C GLU A 199 4.09 24.45 -5.96
N GLY A 200 2.90 24.61 -5.38
CA GLY A 200 2.39 23.74 -4.32
C GLY A 200 2.27 22.27 -4.76
N ILE A 201 1.73 22.03 -5.97
CA ILE A 201 1.65 20.69 -6.57
C ILE A 201 3.05 20.14 -6.88
N SER A 202 3.98 20.99 -7.33
CA SER A 202 5.38 20.60 -7.55
C SER A 202 6.06 20.16 -6.26
N LEU A 203 5.78 20.82 -5.14
CA LEU A 203 6.25 20.42 -3.82
C LEU A 203 5.64 19.06 -3.39
N CYS A 204 4.37 18.81 -3.67
CA CYS A 204 3.76 17.49 -3.42
C CYS A 204 4.44 16.39 -4.25
N LYS A 205 4.81 16.67 -5.50
CA LYS A 205 5.56 15.73 -6.36
C LYS A 205 6.97 15.47 -5.85
N ALA A 206 7.66 16.51 -5.39
CA ALA A 206 8.97 16.36 -4.75
C ALA A 206 8.86 15.52 -3.46
N THR A 207 7.77 15.67 -2.71
CA THR A 207 7.48 14.88 -1.52
C THR A 207 7.19 13.41 -1.87
N ASP A 208 6.50 13.12 -2.97
CA ASP A 208 6.31 11.75 -3.47
C ASP A 208 7.67 11.09 -3.77
N ILE A 209 8.59 11.80 -4.43
CA ILE A 209 9.96 11.30 -4.68
C ILE A 209 10.73 11.08 -3.38
N LEU A 210 10.63 12.00 -2.42
CA LEU A 210 11.26 11.85 -1.10
C LEU A 210 10.72 10.62 -0.36
N LEU A 211 9.43 10.33 -0.45
CA LEU A 211 8.83 9.12 0.13
C LEU A 211 9.38 7.85 -0.52
N GLU A 212 9.58 7.83 -1.84
CA GLU A 212 10.23 6.70 -2.52
C GLU A 212 11.67 6.49 -2.04
N ILE A 213 12.42 7.57 -1.84
CA ILE A 213 13.80 7.52 -1.32
C ILE A 213 13.82 6.99 0.11
N ILE A 214 12.97 7.53 0.99
CA ILE A 214 12.89 7.07 2.38
C ILE A 214 12.49 5.59 2.44
N ALA A 215 11.51 5.18 1.64
CA ALA A 215 11.08 3.79 1.58
C ALA A 215 12.21 2.85 1.14
N HIS A 216 12.95 3.23 0.08
CA HIS A 216 14.13 2.48 -0.36
C HIS A 216 15.20 2.41 0.73
N HIS A 217 15.45 3.52 1.45
CA HIS A 217 16.41 3.56 2.54
C HIS A 217 16.04 2.63 3.69
N LEU A 218 14.74 2.54 4.00
CA LEU A 218 14.15 1.63 4.99
C LEU A 218 14.06 0.16 4.51
N GLY A 219 14.52 -0.16 3.29
CA GLY A 219 14.45 -1.50 2.71
C GLY A 219 13.05 -1.93 2.28
N LEU A 220 12.11 -1.00 2.13
CA LEU A 220 10.80 -1.26 1.53
C LEU A 220 10.94 -1.43 0.02
N LEU A 221 10.38 -2.51 -0.51
CA LEU A 221 10.23 -2.72 -1.94
C LEU A 221 9.12 -1.82 -2.49
N SER A 222 9.23 -1.41 -3.77
CA SER A 222 8.29 -0.48 -4.42
C SER A 222 6.82 -0.91 -4.35
N HIS A 223 6.54 -2.22 -4.43
CA HIS A 223 5.18 -2.77 -4.30
C HIS A 223 4.62 -2.70 -2.87
N HIS A 224 5.43 -2.37 -1.87
CA HIS A 224 5.00 -2.20 -0.47
C HIS A 224 4.71 -0.74 -0.10
N TYR A 225 4.89 0.23 -1.00
CA TYR A 225 4.73 1.66 -0.70
C TYR A 225 3.28 2.05 -0.32
N ASN A 226 2.29 1.26 -0.77
CA ASN A 226 0.86 1.49 -0.53
C ASN A 226 0.27 0.62 0.60
N LEU A 227 1.09 -0.12 1.34
CA LEU A 227 0.61 -0.94 2.46
C LEU A 227 0.02 -0.08 3.59
N ALA A 228 -0.91 -0.65 4.36
CA ALA A 228 -1.40 -0.01 5.57
C ALA A 228 -0.26 0.16 6.60
N ASP A 229 -0.34 1.20 7.43
CA ASP A 229 0.71 1.57 8.42
C ASP A 229 1.12 0.41 9.34
N ILE A 230 0.18 -0.51 9.62
CA ILE A 230 0.36 -1.68 10.48
C ILE A 230 1.20 -2.76 9.78
N ASP A 231 1.07 -2.87 8.45
CA ASP A 231 1.71 -3.91 7.65
C ASP A 231 3.13 -3.50 7.23
N ILE A 232 3.39 -2.19 7.10
CA ILE A 232 4.71 -1.63 6.76
C ILE A 232 5.78 -2.15 7.72
N ARG A 233 5.49 -2.21 9.04
CA ARG A 233 6.47 -2.64 10.05
C ARG A 233 7.10 -4.00 9.73
N SER A 234 6.31 -4.94 9.23
CA SER A 234 6.75 -6.31 8.94
C SER A 234 7.62 -6.44 7.68
N LYS A 235 7.76 -5.36 6.91
CA LYS A 235 8.42 -5.32 5.60
C LYS A 235 9.66 -4.44 5.56
N LEU A 236 10.01 -3.80 6.67
CA LEU A 236 11.21 -2.97 6.78
C LEU A 236 12.44 -3.86 7.00
N GLN A 237 13.58 -3.41 6.50
CA GLN A 237 14.85 -4.09 6.68
C GLN A 237 15.88 -3.10 7.24
N PHE A 238 16.35 -3.38 8.45
CA PHE A 238 17.43 -2.61 9.07
C PHE A 238 18.79 -3.11 8.56
N ASN A 239 19.70 -2.17 8.29
CA ASN A 239 21.06 -2.43 7.86
C ASN A 239 22.02 -1.63 8.75
N GLU A 240 22.87 -2.34 9.50
CA GLU A 240 23.80 -1.75 10.46
C GLU A 240 24.81 -0.77 9.83
N TYR A 241 25.10 -0.90 8.54
CA TYR A 241 26.07 -0.06 7.82
C TYR A 241 25.44 1.21 7.21
N LYS A 242 24.13 1.41 7.36
CA LYS A 242 23.42 2.61 6.88
C LYS A 242 23.09 3.57 8.02
N SER A 243 23.19 4.87 7.76
CA SER A 243 22.74 5.92 8.70
C SER A 243 21.26 6.22 8.47
N TYR A 244 20.43 6.08 9.49
CA TYR A 244 18.97 6.32 9.40
C TYR A 244 18.52 7.71 9.85
N SER A 245 19.47 8.58 10.22
CA SER A 245 19.16 9.97 10.52
C SER A 245 18.59 10.68 9.28
N VAL A 246 17.49 11.41 9.46
CA VAL A 246 16.83 12.20 8.40
C VAL A 246 17.81 13.19 7.77
N GLN A 247 18.68 13.80 8.58
CA GLN A 247 19.66 14.75 8.09
C GLN A 247 20.72 14.08 7.21
N SER A 248 21.15 12.86 7.57
CA SER A 248 22.09 12.07 6.76
C SER A 248 21.48 11.76 5.40
N LEU A 249 20.22 11.29 5.38
CA LEU A 249 19.50 10.99 4.15
C LEU A 249 19.36 12.22 3.25
N LEU A 250 19.01 13.38 3.82
CA LEU A 250 18.86 14.61 3.04
C LEU A 250 20.21 15.17 2.55
N ASN A 251 21.30 14.96 3.30
CA ASN A 251 22.64 15.36 2.88
C ASN A 251 23.16 14.50 1.72
N GLU A 252 22.87 13.20 1.71
CA GLU A 252 23.22 12.29 0.60
C GLU A 252 22.54 12.67 -0.73
N LEU A 253 21.38 13.34 -0.65
CA LEU A 253 20.65 13.86 -1.82
C LEU A 253 21.22 15.18 -2.37
N ASN A 254 22.23 15.77 -1.71
CA ASN A 254 22.91 16.98 -2.13
C ASN A 254 24.31 16.65 -2.68
N PRO A 255 24.48 16.43 -4.00
CA PRO A 255 25.78 16.10 -4.59
C PRO A 255 26.82 17.24 -4.54
N SER A 256 26.50 18.39 -3.94
CA SER A 256 27.41 19.54 -3.83
C SER A 256 28.26 19.56 -2.56
N GLU A 257 28.04 18.65 -1.60
CA GLU A 257 28.83 18.57 -0.36
C GLU A 257 29.63 17.26 -0.19
N ALA A 258 29.45 16.27 -1.09
CA ALA A 258 30.15 14.99 -1.04
C ALA A 258 31.68 15.06 -1.34
N GLU A 259 32.22 16.24 -1.67
CA GLU A 259 33.66 16.44 -1.92
C GLU A 259 34.44 17.05 -0.74
N LYS A 260 33.84 17.18 0.45
CA LYS A 260 34.56 17.71 1.61
C LYS A 260 34.42 16.80 2.82
N TYR A 261 35.12 15.67 2.83
CA TYR A 261 35.96 15.23 3.96
C TYR A 261 36.89 14.10 3.48
N PRO A 262 38.21 14.17 3.76
CA PRO A 262 39.19 13.22 3.26
C PRO A 262 39.28 12.00 4.19
N SER A 263 39.21 10.80 3.62
CA SER A 263 39.69 9.58 4.25
C SER A 263 41.22 9.64 4.30
N GLU A 264 41.76 10.04 5.46
CA GLU A 264 43.16 9.79 5.81
C GLU A 264 43.41 8.28 5.94
N THR A 265 44.62 7.89 5.56
CA THR A 265 45.31 6.61 5.73
C THR A 265 45.09 5.55 4.66
N LEU A 266 45.96 5.56 3.62
CA LEU A 266 47.19 4.73 3.60
C LEU A 266 47.96 4.91 2.28
N ASN A 267 49.27 5.12 2.44
CA ASN A 267 50.39 4.90 1.52
C ASN A 267 50.70 5.96 0.44
N GLU A 268 51.70 6.79 0.79
CA GLU A 268 53.00 6.94 0.09
C GLU A 268 53.07 6.24 -1.29
N ASP A 269 53.39 6.90 -2.39
CA ASP A 269 54.68 7.56 -2.64
C ASP A 269 54.65 8.33 -4.00
N MET A 270 55.68 9.15 -4.21
CA MET A 270 56.07 9.84 -5.47
C MET A 270 55.48 11.23 -5.80
N GLN A 271 56.20 12.26 -5.32
CA GLN A 271 56.89 13.31 -6.12
C GLN A 271 56.21 13.77 -7.43
N LYS A 272 55.99 15.06 -7.74
CA LYS A 272 56.85 16.23 -7.55
C LYS A 272 56.17 17.45 -8.19
N THR A 273 56.30 18.62 -7.54
CA THR A 273 56.45 19.99 -8.12
C THR A 273 55.36 20.55 -9.07
N ALA A 274 54.98 21.81 -9.07
CA ALA A 274 55.26 23.00 -8.27
C ALA A 274 54.45 24.16 -8.89
N TYR A 275 54.43 25.30 -8.19
CA TYR A 275 54.05 26.65 -8.66
C TYR A 275 52.57 26.93 -8.95
N LEU A 276 52.03 28.11 -8.70
CA LEU A 276 52.27 29.24 -7.79
C LEU A 276 51.06 30.14 -8.11
N SER A 277 50.54 30.88 -7.11
CA SER A 277 49.90 32.20 -7.29
C SER A 277 48.54 32.27 -8.02
N SER A 278 47.61 33.14 -7.68
CA SER A 278 47.52 34.20 -6.67
C SER A 278 46.14 34.86 -6.83
N SER A 279 45.60 35.43 -5.75
CA SER A 279 44.82 36.69 -5.67
C SER A 279 43.68 36.90 -6.68
N GLY A 280 42.42 37.10 -6.29
CA GLY A 280 41.88 38.09 -5.35
C GLY A 280 40.54 38.55 -5.95
N LEU A 281 39.43 38.39 -5.21
CA LEU A 281 38.65 39.49 -4.63
C LEU A 281 38.16 40.55 -5.64
N GLU A 282 36.86 40.50 -5.96
CA GLU A 282 35.82 41.51 -5.67
C GLU A 282 34.68 41.54 -6.71
N GLU A 283 33.45 41.62 -6.20
CA GLU A 283 32.16 41.81 -6.87
C GLU A 283 32.02 43.27 -7.41
N PRO A 284 30.80 43.80 -7.72
CA PRO A 284 29.68 43.36 -8.58
C PRO A 284 29.41 44.43 -9.68
N VAL A 285 28.30 44.32 -10.44
CA VAL A 285 27.32 45.41 -10.80
C VAL A 285 26.71 45.30 -12.23
N TYR A 286 25.38 45.09 -12.23
CA TYR A 286 24.31 45.67 -13.07
C TYR A 286 24.14 45.38 -14.59
N THR A 287 22.94 44.83 -14.86
CA THR A 287 21.88 45.30 -15.80
C THR A 287 21.86 44.96 -17.29
N THR A 288 20.60 44.81 -17.70
CA THR A 288 19.94 45.06 -18.99
C THR A 288 19.61 43.84 -19.85
N GLY A 289 18.32 43.75 -20.15
CA GLY A 289 17.67 42.67 -20.84
C GLY A 289 17.75 42.75 -22.36
N TYR A 290 17.27 41.68 -22.98
CA TYR A 290 16.84 41.66 -24.36
C TYR A 290 15.61 40.76 -24.48
N HIS A 291 14.49 41.36 -24.85
CA HIS A 291 13.35 40.70 -25.48
C HIS A 291 13.74 40.33 -26.92
N LYS A 292 13.39 39.11 -27.35
CA LYS A 292 13.06 38.81 -28.75
C LYS A 292 11.90 37.81 -28.81
N ASN A 293 10.81 38.28 -29.40
CA ASN A 293 9.66 37.49 -29.84
C ASN A 293 10.02 36.75 -31.13
N GLU A 294 9.76 35.44 -31.19
CA GLU A 294 9.39 34.70 -32.42
C GLU A 294 8.34 33.66 -31.98
N LEU A 295 7.06 33.96 -32.23
CA LEU A 295 6.25 33.47 -33.36
C LEU A 295 5.89 31.98 -33.25
N TYR A 296 4.59 31.79 -33.02
CA TYR A 296 3.82 30.55 -33.04
C TYR A 296 4.20 29.66 -34.22
N ASP A 297 4.48 28.39 -33.92
CA ASP A 297 4.16 27.32 -34.87
C ASP A 297 3.43 26.17 -34.16
N ASN A 298 2.27 25.88 -34.73
CA ASN A 298 1.21 25.06 -34.18
C ASN A 298 1.51 23.60 -34.55
N LYS A 299 2.10 22.83 -33.64
CA LYS A 299 2.11 21.36 -33.74
C LYS A 299 1.38 20.76 -32.55
N LYS A 300 0.13 20.40 -32.81
CA LYS A 300 -0.69 19.43 -32.07
C LYS A 300 0.18 18.22 -31.70
N SER A 301 0.72 18.22 -30.49
CA SER A 301 1.20 17.02 -29.82
C SER A 301 0.04 16.49 -29.01
N LYS A 302 -0.33 15.25 -29.34
CA LYS A 302 -1.42 14.50 -28.72
C LYS A 302 -1.26 14.53 -27.19
N THR A 303 -2.32 15.04 -26.57
CA THR A 303 -2.81 14.75 -25.22
C THR A 303 -1.97 13.72 -24.46
N GLN A 304 -1.16 14.18 -23.49
CA GLN A 304 -0.79 13.34 -22.37
C GLN A 304 -2.08 13.08 -21.60
N SER A 305 -2.59 11.86 -21.74
CA SER A 305 -3.74 11.35 -21.02
C SER A 305 -3.51 11.53 -19.52
N GLU A 306 -4.45 12.25 -18.90
CA GLU A 306 -4.68 12.27 -17.48
C GLU A 306 -4.59 10.84 -16.91
N PHE A 307 -3.71 10.62 -15.93
CA PHE A 307 -3.73 9.43 -15.09
C PHE A 307 -4.97 9.50 -14.20
N PHE A 308 -6.13 9.23 -14.79
CA PHE A 308 -7.23 8.63 -14.05
C PHE A 308 -6.86 7.16 -13.81
N PRO A 309 -7.14 6.58 -12.62
CA PRO A 309 -7.13 5.14 -12.50
C PRO A 309 -8.09 4.61 -13.57
N GLN A 310 -7.56 3.93 -14.58
CA GLN A 310 -8.39 3.28 -15.59
C GLN A 310 -9.32 2.36 -14.82
N GLN A 311 -10.63 2.59 -14.98
CA GLN A 311 -11.63 1.65 -14.52
C GLN A 311 -11.30 0.32 -15.16
N SER A 312 -11.12 -0.69 -14.32
CA SER A 312 -10.77 -2.05 -14.71
C SER A 312 -11.48 -2.45 -16.00
N THR A 313 -10.72 -2.97 -16.96
CA THR A 313 -11.26 -3.60 -18.19
C THR A 313 -12.22 -4.78 -17.95
N ILE A 314 -12.47 -5.14 -16.69
CA ILE A 314 -13.37 -6.21 -16.24
C ILE A 314 -14.81 -5.68 -16.18
N PRO A 315 -15.77 -6.37 -16.82
CA PRO A 315 -17.18 -5.96 -16.83
C PRO A 315 -17.83 -6.21 -15.46
N PHE A 316 -17.57 -5.35 -14.47
CA PHE A 316 -18.30 -5.35 -13.20
C PHE A 316 -19.16 -4.09 -13.06
N THR A 317 -20.46 -4.28 -12.94
CA THR A 317 -21.41 -3.18 -12.78
C THR A 317 -21.76 -2.99 -11.31
N VAL A 318 -21.41 -1.84 -10.72
CA VAL A 318 -21.91 -1.47 -9.40
C VAL A 318 -23.44 -1.27 -9.49
N LYS A 319 -24.20 -2.05 -8.71
CA LYS A 319 -25.68 -1.98 -8.67
C LYS A 319 -26.18 -1.25 -7.43
N GLY A 320 -27.28 -0.52 -7.63
CA GLY A 320 -27.95 0.32 -6.64
C GLY A 320 -27.48 1.78 -6.69
N THR A 321 -28.37 2.68 -6.30
CA THR A 321 -28.24 4.14 -6.34
C THR A 321 -27.78 4.75 -5.01
N LYS A 322 -27.80 3.98 -3.91
CA LYS A 322 -27.41 4.48 -2.59
C LYS A 322 -25.88 4.71 -2.49
N PRO A 323 -25.42 5.75 -1.76
CA PRO A 323 -23.99 6.08 -1.63
C PRO A 323 -23.12 4.98 -1.01
N TRP A 324 -23.70 4.02 -0.31
CA TRP A 324 -22.94 2.90 0.26
C TRP A 324 -22.52 1.85 -0.77
N ASN A 325 -23.15 1.83 -1.95
CA ASN A 325 -22.88 0.84 -3.00
C ASN A 325 -21.60 1.23 -3.77
N THR A 326 -21.11 2.46 -3.57
CA THR A 326 -19.89 2.98 -4.19
C THR A 326 -18.66 2.84 -3.30
N ARG A 327 -18.74 1.99 -2.26
CA ARG A 327 -17.65 1.76 -1.30
C ARG A 327 -17.50 0.28 -1.02
N GLU A 328 -16.42 -0.08 -0.33
CA GLU A 328 -16.29 -1.43 0.21
C GLU A 328 -17.50 -1.76 1.11
N PRO A 329 -18.04 -2.98 1.01
CA PRO A 329 -17.51 -4.13 0.28
C PRO A 329 -18.10 -4.35 -1.12
N TYR A 330 -18.91 -3.41 -1.63
CA TYR A 330 -19.61 -3.52 -2.91
C TYR A 330 -18.72 -3.24 -4.12
N ILE A 331 -17.59 -2.54 -3.90
CA ILE A 331 -16.52 -2.34 -4.88
C ILE A 331 -15.31 -3.17 -4.48
N LEU A 332 -14.68 -3.80 -5.48
CA LEU A 332 -13.39 -4.44 -5.38
C LEU A 332 -12.49 -3.90 -6.48
N MET A 333 -11.40 -3.24 -6.08
CA MET A 333 -10.43 -2.64 -7.01
C MET A 333 -9.41 -3.67 -7.46
N VAL A 334 -9.09 -3.65 -8.75
CA VAL A 334 -8.07 -4.50 -9.38
C VAL A 334 -6.91 -3.62 -9.84
N ASP A 335 -5.70 -3.98 -9.47
CA ASP A 335 -4.48 -3.33 -9.97
C ASP A 335 -4.11 -3.94 -11.32
N GLU A 336 -4.30 -3.17 -12.40
CA GLU A 336 -4.06 -3.66 -13.76
C GLU A 336 -2.59 -4.00 -14.03
N ASN A 337 -1.64 -3.35 -13.36
CA ASN A 337 -0.21 -3.63 -13.57
C ASN A 337 0.15 -5.00 -12.99
N VAL A 338 -0.31 -5.27 -11.76
CA VAL A 338 -0.09 -6.56 -11.10
C VAL A 338 -0.86 -7.66 -11.82
N LEU A 339 -2.10 -7.40 -12.24
CA LEU A 339 -2.90 -8.35 -13.02
C LEU A 339 -2.19 -8.78 -14.30
N ASN A 340 -1.56 -7.86 -15.03
CA ASN A 340 -0.85 -8.21 -16.27
C ASN A 340 0.34 -9.14 -16.00
N ILE A 341 1.11 -8.89 -14.93
CA ILE A 341 2.21 -9.76 -14.51
C ILE A 341 1.69 -11.14 -14.10
N GLU A 342 0.60 -11.20 -13.34
CA GLU A 342 0.00 -12.47 -12.92
C GLU A 342 -0.57 -13.26 -14.11
N LYS A 343 -1.16 -12.58 -15.10
CA LYS A 343 -1.65 -13.23 -16.33
C LYS A 343 -0.52 -13.86 -17.13
N GLU A 344 0.61 -13.17 -17.27
CA GLU A 344 1.80 -13.76 -17.89
C GLU A 344 2.27 -14.98 -17.09
N ASP A 345 2.33 -14.91 -15.76
CA ASP A 345 2.73 -16.05 -14.94
C ASP A 345 1.76 -17.24 -15.09
N LEU A 346 0.46 -16.97 -15.28
CA LEU A 346 -0.56 -17.99 -15.50
C LEU A 346 -0.52 -18.61 -16.89
N GLU A 347 -0.07 -17.88 -17.92
CA GLU A 347 0.16 -18.43 -19.27
C GLU A 347 1.16 -19.59 -19.24
N TYR A 348 2.14 -19.51 -18.33
CA TYR A 348 3.13 -20.56 -18.08
C TYR A 348 2.76 -21.48 -16.91
N MET A 349 1.50 -21.53 -16.50
CA MET A 349 1.04 -22.41 -15.43
C MET A 349 1.13 -23.88 -15.86
N VAL A 350 1.73 -24.69 -14.99
CA VAL A 350 1.95 -26.13 -15.19
C VAL A 350 0.99 -26.95 -14.33
N TYR A 351 0.68 -26.45 -13.14
CA TYR A 351 -0.15 -27.16 -12.17
C TYR A 351 -0.81 -26.19 -11.20
N TYR A 352 -1.93 -26.62 -10.60
CA TYR A 352 -2.48 -25.98 -9.42
C TYR A 352 -2.98 -27.04 -8.43
N THR A 353 -2.93 -26.70 -7.14
CA THR A 353 -3.37 -27.59 -6.06
C THR A 353 -4.90 -27.75 -6.06
N LYS A 354 -5.39 -28.95 -6.43
CA LYS A 354 -6.83 -29.29 -6.44
C LYS A 354 -7.35 -29.79 -5.09
N LYS A 355 -6.47 -30.35 -4.27
CA LYS A 355 -6.75 -30.95 -2.96
C LYS A 355 -5.53 -30.77 -2.06
N GLN A 356 -5.72 -30.84 -0.75
CA GLN A 356 -4.60 -30.84 0.18
C GLN A 356 -3.70 -32.08 -0.06
N VAL A 357 -2.43 -31.84 -0.36
CA VAL A 357 -1.42 -32.85 -0.69
C VAL A 357 -0.12 -32.51 0.02
N THR A 358 0.71 -33.52 0.28
CA THR A 358 2.06 -33.32 0.84
C THR A 358 3.01 -32.78 -0.23
N ASP A 359 4.13 -32.19 0.18
CA ASP A 359 5.12 -31.64 -0.76
C ASP A 359 5.67 -32.71 -1.73
N ASP A 360 5.84 -33.94 -1.27
CA ASP A 360 6.26 -35.07 -2.12
C ASP A 360 5.21 -35.41 -3.19
N GLN A 361 3.93 -35.31 -2.85
CA GLN A 361 2.84 -35.51 -3.80
C GLN A 361 2.76 -34.35 -4.80
N ILE A 362 2.98 -33.11 -4.35
CA ILE A 362 3.07 -31.94 -5.24
C ILE A 362 4.21 -32.14 -6.24
N LYS A 363 5.40 -32.54 -5.78
CA LYS A 363 6.55 -32.86 -6.65
C LYS A 363 6.21 -33.95 -7.67
N SER A 364 5.53 -35.01 -7.24
CA SER A 364 5.11 -36.09 -8.14
C SER A 364 4.10 -35.63 -9.20
N GLU A 365 3.12 -34.81 -8.82
CA GLU A 365 2.14 -34.24 -9.75
C GLU A 365 2.77 -33.22 -10.71
N LEU A 366 3.72 -32.41 -10.23
CA LEU A 366 4.50 -31.49 -11.07
C LEU A 366 5.34 -32.26 -12.11
N ARG A 367 6.00 -33.37 -11.72
CA ARG A 367 6.70 -34.27 -12.67
C ARG A 367 5.77 -34.73 -13.78
N ARG A 368 4.59 -35.24 -13.41
CA ARG A 368 3.60 -35.74 -14.36
C ARG A 368 3.11 -34.63 -15.29
N ALA A 369 2.84 -33.44 -14.76
CA ALA A 369 2.38 -32.28 -15.53
C ALA A 369 3.43 -31.79 -16.52
N LEU A 370 4.70 -31.67 -16.10
CA LEU A 370 5.83 -31.29 -16.97
C LEU A 370 6.07 -32.31 -18.08
N LEU A 371 6.02 -33.61 -17.77
CA LEU A 371 6.13 -34.68 -18.77
C LEU A 371 4.97 -34.62 -19.78
N LYS A 372 3.75 -34.37 -19.30
CA LYS A 372 2.56 -34.24 -20.16
C LYS A 372 2.68 -33.05 -21.13
N LEU A 373 3.14 -31.89 -20.66
CA LEU A 373 3.39 -30.70 -21.50
C LEU A 373 4.46 -30.95 -22.59
N THR A 374 5.39 -31.87 -22.35
CA THR A 374 6.43 -32.24 -23.33
C THR A 374 5.88 -33.17 -24.42
N ILE A 375 4.87 -33.98 -24.10
CA ILE A 375 4.32 -35.03 -24.98
C ILE A 375 3.10 -34.53 -25.76
N ASP A 376 2.15 -33.89 -25.08
CA ASP A 376 0.93 -33.33 -25.66
C ASP A 376 1.07 -31.80 -25.75
N LYS A 377 1.43 -31.29 -26.93
CA LYS A 377 1.47 -29.84 -27.21
C LYS A 377 0.09 -29.20 -27.36
N GLU A 378 -0.97 -30.02 -27.39
CA GLU A 378 -2.33 -29.51 -27.25
C GLU A 378 -2.54 -29.16 -25.78
N GLN A 379 -2.27 -27.90 -25.43
CA GLN A 379 -2.62 -27.36 -24.12
C GLN A 379 -4.10 -27.64 -23.85
N SER A 380 -4.41 -28.60 -22.97
CA SER A 380 -5.63 -28.47 -22.19
C SER A 380 -5.51 -27.14 -21.46
N ASP A 381 -6.46 -26.23 -21.63
CA ASP A 381 -6.39 -24.90 -21.06
C ASP A 381 -6.49 -24.98 -19.52
N ILE A 382 -5.34 -25.19 -18.90
CA ILE A 382 -5.20 -25.36 -17.46
C ILE A 382 -5.63 -24.10 -16.71
N VAL A 383 -5.58 -22.94 -17.38
CA VAL A 383 -6.06 -21.66 -16.85
C VAL A 383 -7.58 -21.66 -16.83
N GLU A 384 -8.26 -22.11 -17.89
CA GLU A 384 -9.72 -22.31 -17.89
C GLU A 384 -10.15 -23.32 -16.83
N ASP A 385 -9.46 -24.45 -16.71
CA ASP A 385 -9.70 -25.45 -15.65
C ASP A 385 -9.56 -24.83 -14.25
N PHE A 386 -8.56 -23.97 -14.05
CA PHE A 386 -8.35 -23.25 -12.79
C PHE A 386 -9.47 -22.24 -12.53
N ILE A 387 -9.90 -21.48 -13.54
CA ILE A 387 -11.04 -20.56 -13.43
C ILE A 387 -12.31 -21.33 -13.04
N GLU A 388 -12.58 -22.47 -13.66
CA GLU A 388 -13.73 -23.31 -13.32
C GLU A 388 -13.63 -23.83 -11.87
N PHE A 389 -12.44 -24.29 -11.46
CA PHE A 389 -12.17 -24.72 -10.10
C PHE A 389 -12.44 -23.61 -9.09
N MET A 390 -11.92 -22.41 -9.32
CA MET A 390 -12.11 -21.26 -8.42
C MET A 390 -13.58 -20.82 -8.36
N ASN A 391 -14.31 -20.86 -9.48
CA ASN A 391 -15.76 -20.63 -9.49
C ASN A 391 -16.53 -21.65 -8.65
N LYS A 392 -16.20 -22.94 -8.76
CA LYS A 392 -16.79 -24.00 -7.91
C LYS A 392 -16.46 -23.76 -6.44
N LYS A 393 -15.23 -23.30 -6.14
CA LYS A 393 -14.79 -22.99 -4.77
C LYS A 393 -15.56 -21.81 -4.19
N ILE A 394 -15.76 -20.73 -4.94
CA ILE A 394 -16.62 -19.58 -4.54
C ILE A 394 -18.01 -20.07 -4.15
N VAL A 395 -18.65 -20.89 -5.00
CA VAL A 395 -19.99 -21.43 -4.73
C VAL A 395 -20.00 -22.30 -3.46
N SER A 396 -18.98 -23.15 -3.28
CA SER A 396 -18.86 -24.00 -2.10
C SER A 396 -18.75 -23.19 -0.80
N ILE A 397 -17.87 -22.18 -0.78
CA ILE A 397 -17.66 -21.28 0.38
C ILE A 397 -18.94 -20.50 0.72
N LEU A 398 -19.64 -20.02 -0.31
CA LEU A 398 -20.88 -19.28 -0.15
C LEU A 398 -22.02 -20.16 0.38
N ASN A 399 -22.13 -21.40 -0.11
CA ASN A 399 -23.12 -22.36 0.39
C ASN A 399 -22.82 -22.79 1.83
N GLU A 400 -21.55 -23.01 2.19
CA GLU A 400 -21.15 -23.25 3.58
C GLU A 400 -21.55 -22.07 4.48
N SER A 401 -21.37 -20.84 3.99
CA SER A 401 -21.75 -19.63 4.72
C SER A 401 -23.27 -19.55 4.91
N VAL A 402 -24.06 -19.78 3.85
CA VAL A 402 -25.53 -19.81 3.93
C VAL A 402 -26.01 -20.84 4.94
N GLY A 403 -25.42 -22.04 4.93
CA GLY A 403 -25.73 -23.09 5.91
C GLY A 403 -25.38 -22.70 7.34
N TYR A 404 -24.18 -22.14 7.58
CA TYR A 404 -23.74 -21.74 8.91
C TYR A 404 -24.58 -20.60 9.51
N PHE A 405 -24.92 -19.60 8.70
CA PHE A 405 -25.70 -18.44 9.12
C PHE A 405 -27.22 -18.66 9.03
N GLU A 406 -27.65 -19.88 8.66
CA GLU A 406 -29.05 -20.27 8.52
C GLU A 406 -29.84 -19.32 7.60
N ILE A 407 -29.20 -18.81 6.53
CA ILE A 407 -29.83 -17.88 5.59
C ILE A 407 -30.90 -18.66 4.79
N PRO A 408 -32.16 -18.17 4.67
CA PRO A 408 -33.20 -18.86 3.94
C PRO A 408 -32.90 -18.83 2.46
N ASP A 409 -33.28 -19.88 1.73
CA ASP A 409 -33.02 -20.01 0.29
C ASP A 409 -33.49 -18.80 -0.53
N ASN A 410 -34.62 -18.19 -0.13
CA ASN A 410 -35.18 -17.01 -0.78
C ASN A 410 -34.28 -15.76 -0.63
N ASP A 411 -33.48 -15.67 0.43
CA ASP A 411 -32.62 -14.52 0.72
C ASP A 411 -31.14 -14.79 0.39
N GLN A 412 -30.81 -15.97 -0.14
CA GLN A 412 -29.44 -16.37 -0.46
C GLN A 412 -28.73 -15.38 -1.40
N TRP A 413 -29.41 -14.98 -2.48
CA TRP A 413 -28.83 -14.04 -3.45
C TRP A 413 -28.70 -12.62 -2.90
N LEU A 414 -29.62 -12.23 -2.02
CA LEU A 414 -29.56 -10.97 -1.30
C LEU A 414 -28.39 -10.95 -0.30
N PHE A 415 -28.15 -12.08 0.37
CA PHE A 415 -26.99 -12.27 1.24
C PHE A 415 -25.68 -12.14 0.45
N TYR A 416 -25.57 -12.78 -0.72
CA TYR A 416 -24.39 -12.68 -1.59
C TYR A 416 -24.13 -11.25 -2.08
N TYR A 417 -25.19 -10.53 -2.45
CA TYR A 417 -25.08 -9.12 -2.80
C TYR A 417 -24.52 -8.28 -1.65
N HIS A 418 -25.05 -8.45 -0.43
CA HIS A 418 -24.62 -7.64 0.72
C HIS A 418 -23.29 -8.09 1.35
N LEU A 419 -22.84 -9.33 1.11
CA LEU A 419 -21.45 -9.72 1.33
C LEU A 419 -20.53 -8.85 0.48
N GLY A 420 -20.85 -8.70 -0.81
CA GLY A 420 -20.13 -7.89 -1.78
C GLY A 420 -18.84 -8.57 -2.28
N PRO A 421 -18.36 -8.20 -3.48
CA PRO A 421 -17.22 -8.83 -4.14
C PRO A 421 -15.95 -8.78 -3.27
N HIS A 422 -15.73 -7.70 -2.52
CA HIS A 422 -14.56 -7.57 -1.65
C HIS A 422 -14.55 -8.65 -0.55
N THR A 423 -15.68 -8.86 0.12
CA THR A 423 -15.77 -9.89 1.18
C THR A 423 -15.66 -11.29 0.59
N ILE A 424 -16.28 -11.54 -0.57
CA ILE A 424 -16.21 -12.83 -1.27
C ILE A 424 -14.76 -13.17 -1.63
N CYS A 425 -14.00 -12.21 -2.16
CA CYS A 425 -12.58 -12.39 -2.44
C CYS A 425 -11.77 -12.73 -1.17
N ARG A 426 -12.03 -12.04 -0.05
CA ARG A 426 -11.37 -12.35 1.23
C ARG A 426 -11.73 -13.74 1.77
N LEU A 427 -12.96 -14.19 1.58
CA LEU A 427 -13.39 -15.54 1.94
C LEU A 427 -12.66 -16.59 1.10
N LEU A 428 -12.53 -16.37 -0.20
CA LEU A 428 -11.79 -17.25 -1.11
C LEU A 428 -10.32 -17.37 -0.72
N LEU A 429 -9.65 -16.25 -0.43
CA LEU A 429 -8.25 -16.24 0.00
C LEU A 429 -8.06 -16.93 1.35
N ALA A 430 -8.95 -16.69 2.32
CA ALA A 430 -8.91 -17.38 3.61
C ALA A 430 -9.08 -18.89 3.43
N ASP A 431 -9.95 -19.31 2.51
CA ASP A 431 -10.16 -20.72 2.20
C ASP A 431 -8.93 -21.38 1.56
N ILE A 432 -8.28 -20.73 0.58
CA ILE A 432 -7.00 -21.20 -0.01
C ILE A 432 -5.93 -21.40 1.08
N GLN A 433 -5.82 -20.46 2.02
CA GLN A 433 -4.86 -20.54 3.11
C GLN A 433 -5.15 -21.70 4.07
N ILE A 434 -6.43 -21.99 4.34
CA ILE A 434 -6.83 -23.06 5.24
C ILE A 434 -6.69 -24.43 4.58
N THR A 435 -7.14 -24.59 3.33
CA THR A 435 -7.18 -25.90 2.67
C THR A 435 -5.89 -26.24 1.93
N GLY A 436 -5.06 -25.25 1.60
CA GLY A 436 -3.89 -25.45 0.76
C GLY A 436 -4.24 -25.63 -0.73
N GLU A 437 -5.49 -25.38 -1.13
CA GLU A 437 -5.98 -25.61 -2.48
C GLU A 437 -6.16 -24.29 -3.23
N GLY A 438 -5.66 -24.22 -4.46
CA GLY A 438 -5.68 -23.03 -5.32
C GLY A 438 -4.32 -22.33 -5.48
N TYR A 439 -3.24 -22.88 -4.91
CA TYR A 439 -1.87 -22.48 -5.24
C TYR A 439 -1.52 -22.91 -6.67
N CYS A 440 -1.01 -21.98 -7.45
CA CYS A 440 -0.55 -22.16 -8.82
C CYS A 440 0.96 -22.40 -8.86
N PHE A 441 1.40 -23.18 -9.84
CA PHE A 441 2.81 -23.45 -10.11
C PHE A 441 3.09 -23.15 -11.57
N SER A 442 3.95 -22.18 -11.84
CA SER A 442 4.31 -21.75 -13.19
C SER A 442 5.79 -21.92 -13.47
N SER A 443 6.14 -22.09 -14.75
CA SER A 443 7.52 -22.27 -15.20
C SER A 443 7.71 -21.65 -16.58
N ARG A 444 8.29 -20.43 -16.63
CA ARG A 444 8.56 -19.69 -17.88
C ARG A 444 9.65 -20.33 -18.74
N ASP A 445 10.74 -20.77 -18.10
CA ASP A 445 11.95 -21.22 -18.81
C ASP A 445 12.14 -22.74 -18.80
N GLY A 446 11.21 -23.48 -18.18
CA GLY A 446 11.35 -24.93 -17.98
C GLY A 446 12.48 -25.31 -17.02
N LYS A 447 13.06 -24.35 -16.27
CA LYS A 447 14.20 -24.54 -15.35
C LYS A 447 13.89 -24.29 -13.88
N LYS A 448 12.86 -23.49 -13.57
CA LYS A 448 12.44 -23.16 -12.20
C LYS A 448 10.93 -23.13 -12.13
N ILE A 449 10.38 -23.68 -11.05
CA ILE A 449 8.94 -23.68 -10.76
C ILE A 449 8.65 -22.65 -9.68
N LYS A 450 7.79 -21.67 -10.00
CA LYS A 450 7.34 -20.64 -9.08
C LYS A 450 5.97 -21.02 -8.50
N LYS A 451 5.89 -21.20 -7.17
CA LYS A 451 4.62 -21.31 -6.44
C LYS A 451 4.06 -19.91 -6.18
N LEU A 452 2.80 -19.67 -6.53
CA LEU A 452 2.15 -18.37 -6.33
C LEU A 452 0.64 -18.50 -6.08
N VAL A 453 0.06 -17.46 -5.48
CA VAL A 453 -1.39 -17.23 -5.44
C VAL A 453 -1.65 -15.97 -6.28
N PRO A 454 -2.40 -16.04 -7.39
CA PRO A 454 -2.55 -14.91 -8.30
C PRO A 454 -3.67 -13.97 -7.78
N TYR A 455 -3.34 -13.09 -6.85
CA TYR A 455 -4.31 -12.33 -6.06
C TYR A 455 -5.20 -11.43 -6.91
N GLU A 456 -4.64 -10.66 -7.85
CA GLU A 456 -5.42 -9.76 -8.71
C GLU A 456 -6.26 -10.56 -9.71
N PHE A 457 -5.73 -11.66 -10.24
CA PHE A 457 -6.49 -12.57 -11.10
C PHE A 457 -7.69 -13.19 -10.37
N LEU A 458 -7.53 -13.58 -9.10
CA LEU A 458 -8.65 -14.08 -8.29
C LEU A 458 -9.73 -13.01 -8.09
N LYS A 459 -9.37 -11.73 -7.97
CA LYS A 459 -10.36 -10.65 -7.94
C LYS A 459 -11.15 -10.59 -9.24
N THR A 460 -10.51 -10.80 -10.39
CA THR A 460 -11.23 -10.79 -11.68
C THR A 460 -12.25 -11.92 -11.76
N ILE A 461 -11.89 -13.12 -11.32
CA ILE A 461 -12.81 -14.27 -11.23
C ILE A 461 -14.00 -13.93 -10.32
N VAL A 462 -13.75 -13.33 -9.14
CA VAL A 462 -14.81 -12.94 -8.20
C VAL A 462 -15.73 -11.87 -8.78
N LEU A 463 -15.17 -10.86 -9.44
CA LEU A 463 -15.92 -9.78 -10.10
C LEU A 463 -16.81 -10.33 -11.21
N GLU A 464 -16.27 -11.19 -12.07
CA GLU A 464 -17.01 -11.85 -13.14
C GLU A 464 -18.11 -12.75 -12.58
N TRP A 465 -17.81 -13.53 -11.54
CA TRP A 465 -18.81 -14.37 -10.87
C TRP A 465 -19.95 -13.52 -10.30
N CYS A 466 -19.64 -12.41 -9.63
CA CYS A 466 -20.64 -11.49 -9.08
C CYS A 466 -21.47 -10.85 -10.19
N GLN A 467 -20.85 -10.45 -11.30
CA GLN A 467 -21.55 -9.91 -12.46
C GLN A 467 -22.55 -10.93 -13.01
N ASN A 468 -22.10 -12.16 -13.27
CA ASN A 468 -22.87 -13.20 -13.93
C ASN A 468 -23.99 -13.75 -13.04
N ASN A 469 -23.75 -13.85 -11.73
CA ASN A 469 -24.65 -14.54 -10.80
C ASN A 469 -25.48 -13.62 -9.90
N VAL A 470 -24.97 -12.43 -9.55
CA VAL A 470 -25.63 -11.51 -8.61
C VAL A 470 -26.22 -10.30 -9.34
N ASN A 471 -25.40 -9.57 -10.13
CA ASN A 471 -25.83 -8.31 -10.74
C ASN A 471 -26.88 -8.47 -11.85
N ASN A 472 -26.97 -9.66 -12.45
CA ASN A 472 -27.98 -9.99 -13.46
C ASN A 472 -29.35 -10.36 -12.85
N ARG A 473 -29.46 -10.45 -11.52
CA ARG A 473 -30.71 -10.76 -10.84
C ARG A 473 -31.50 -9.51 -10.50
N ASP A 474 -32.82 -9.64 -10.46
CA ASP A 474 -33.71 -8.60 -9.96
C ASP A 474 -33.73 -8.64 -8.42
N LEU A 475 -32.77 -7.94 -7.81
CA LEU A 475 -32.63 -7.86 -6.36
C LEU A 475 -32.92 -6.44 -5.87
N PRO A 476 -33.40 -6.27 -4.63
CA PRO A 476 -33.67 -4.96 -4.05
C PRO A 476 -32.37 -4.27 -3.58
N PHE A 477 -31.49 -3.93 -4.53
CA PHE A 477 -30.12 -3.43 -4.29
C PHE A 477 -30.05 -2.22 -3.34
N ASP A 478 -31.06 -1.35 -3.34
CA ASP A 478 -31.11 -0.13 -2.51
C ASP A 478 -31.94 -0.26 -1.23
N SER A 479 -32.49 -1.45 -0.96
CA SER A 479 -33.38 -1.65 0.17
C SER A 479 -32.61 -1.78 1.47
N VAL A 480 -32.71 -0.75 2.30
CA VAL A 480 -32.18 -0.77 3.68
C VAL A 480 -32.83 -1.89 4.49
N ASN A 481 -34.13 -2.13 4.29
CA ASN A 481 -34.87 -3.21 4.96
C ASN A 481 -34.30 -4.59 4.60
N ALA A 482 -33.88 -4.78 3.34
CA ALA A 482 -33.28 -6.02 2.87
C ALA A 482 -31.90 -6.26 3.49
N LEU A 483 -31.07 -5.21 3.59
CA LEU A 483 -29.80 -5.27 4.33
C LEU A 483 -30.01 -5.55 5.82
N ASP A 484 -30.99 -4.89 6.44
CA ASP A 484 -31.28 -5.06 7.86
C ASP A 484 -31.82 -6.46 8.18
N LEU A 485 -32.53 -7.10 7.26
CA LEU A 485 -32.94 -8.50 7.36
C LEU A 485 -31.71 -9.41 7.50
N ILE A 486 -30.75 -9.27 6.56
CA ILE A 486 -29.49 -10.03 6.59
C ILE A 486 -28.70 -9.75 7.87
N ARG A 487 -28.56 -8.47 8.25
CA ARG A 487 -27.85 -8.08 9.49
C ARG A 487 -28.48 -8.70 10.72
N ARG A 488 -29.81 -8.72 10.84
CA ARG A 488 -30.51 -9.34 11.97
C ARG A 488 -30.22 -10.83 12.05
N GLN A 489 -30.20 -11.52 10.91
CA GLN A 489 -29.95 -12.95 10.87
C GLN A 489 -28.51 -13.30 11.28
N VAL A 490 -27.53 -12.62 10.69
CA VAL A 490 -26.12 -12.79 11.06
C VAL A 490 -25.87 -12.39 12.52
N SER A 491 -26.49 -11.31 12.99
CA SER A 491 -26.38 -10.86 14.38
C SER A 491 -27.00 -11.86 15.36
N LYS A 492 -28.17 -12.42 15.05
CA LYS A 492 -28.80 -13.47 15.87
C LYS A 492 -27.87 -14.67 16.02
N LYS A 493 -27.27 -15.13 14.92
CA LYS A 493 -26.30 -16.23 14.94
C LYS A 493 -25.05 -15.87 15.74
N TYR A 494 -24.51 -14.67 15.53
CA TYR A 494 -23.36 -14.16 16.28
C TYR A 494 -23.59 -14.17 17.78
N PHE A 495 -24.65 -13.53 18.28
CA PHE A 495 -24.91 -13.46 19.71
C PHE A 495 -25.19 -14.83 20.31
N SER A 496 -25.94 -15.69 19.61
CA SER A 496 -26.15 -17.08 20.04
C SER A 496 -24.84 -17.84 20.21
N ASP A 497 -23.95 -17.78 19.22
CA ASP A 497 -22.68 -18.49 19.24
C ASP A 497 -21.74 -17.93 20.32
N ILE A 498 -21.67 -16.60 20.46
CA ILE A 498 -20.83 -15.94 21.47
C ILE A 498 -21.33 -16.23 22.87
N ASP A 499 -22.64 -16.21 23.12
CA ASP A 499 -23.21 -16.52 24.44
C ASP A 499 -22.90 -17.97 24.83
N GLU A 500 -23.05 -18.92 23.91
CA GLU A 500 -22.67 -20.33 24.14
C GLU A 500 -21.17 -20.48 24.40
N PHE A 501 -20.34 -19.80 23.61
CA PHE A 501 -18.89 -19.82 23.77
C PHE A 501 -18.44 -19.21 25.10
N VAL A 502 -18.98 -18.05 25.47
CA VAL A 502 -18.66 -17.37 26.74
C VAL A 502 -19.13 -18.22 27.92
N ALA A 503 -20.30 -18.85 27.84
CA ALA A 503 -20.77 -19.77 28.88
C ALA A 503 -19.81 -20.96 29.07
N LYS A 504 -19.28 -21.54 27.98
CA LYS A 504 -18.26 -22.60 28.05
C LYS A 504 -16.95 -22.11 28.67
N ILE A 505 -16.51 -20.90 28.31
CA ILE A 505 -15.32 -20.29 28.90
C ILE A 505 -15.52 -19.99 30.39
N ASP A 506 -16.66 -19.43 30.79
CA ASP A 506 -16.94 -19.12 32.19
C ASP A 506 -17.04 -20.39 33.05
N ALA A 507 -17.63 -21.47 32.50
CA ALA A 507 -17.61 -22.78 33.15
C ALA A 507 -16.17 -23.29 33.34
N TYR A 508 -15.31 -23.15 32.34
CA TYR A 508 -13.89 -23.52 32.43
C TYR A 508 -13.15 -22.65 33.46
N LEU A 509 -13.35 -21.33 33.43
CA LEU A 509 -12.73 -20.40 34.38
C LEU A 509 -13.17 -20.68 35.83
N GLY A 510 -14.41 -21.12 36.04
CA GLY A 510 -14.92 -21.54 37.35
C GLY A 510 -14.22 -22.76 37.96
N THR A 511 -13.47 -23.53 37.16
CA THR A 511 -12.66 -24.67 37.63
C THR A 511 -11.22 -24.30 37.99
N LEU A 512 -10.79 -23.07 37.69
CA LEU A 512 -9.41 -22.64 37.91
C LEU A 512 -9.20 -22.12 39.34
N ASN A 513 -7.96 -22.24 39.82
CA ASN A 513 -7.58 -21.74 41.14
C ASN A 513 -7.72 -20.20 41.23
N PRO A 514 -8.08 -19.63 42.39
CA PRO A 514 -8.31 -18.19 42.57
C PRO A 514 -7.10 -17.31 42.24
N GLU A 515 -5.88 -17.82 42.41
CA GLU A 515 -4.65 -17.09 42.09
C GLU A 515 -4.42 -16.93 40.58
N THR A 516 -4.82 -17.92 39.79
CA THR A 516 -4.73 -17.88 38.32
C THR A 516 -5.75 -16.90 37.75
N LEU A 517 -6.97 -16.89 38.32
CA LEU A 517 -8.04 -15.97 37.93
C LEU A 517 -7.68 -14.50 38.16
N LYS A 518 -6.97 -14.17 39.26
CA LYS A 518 -6.53 -12.78 39.55
C LYS A 518 -5.52 -12.22 38.55
N LYS A 519 -4.77 -13.09 37.87
CA LYS A 519 -3.74 -12.70 36.87
C LYS A 519 -4.29 -12.70 35.43
N LEU A 520 -5.48 -13.24 35.21
CA LEU A 520 -6.05 -13.40 33.88
C LEU A 520 -6.86 -12.16 33.48
N ASP A 521 -6.46 -11.49 32.40
CA ASP A 521 -7.37 -10.57 31.72
C ASP A 521 -8.43 -11.38 30.94
N ARG A 522 -9.63 -11.46 31.53
CA ARG A 522 -10.77 -12.22 30.96
C ARG A 522 -11.08 -11.78 29.53
N LYS A 523 -11.00 -10.49 29.21
CA LYS A 523 -11.36 -9.99 27.86
C LYS A 523 -10.35 -10.46 26.83
N SER A 524 -9.05 -10.30 27.11
CA SER A 524 -7.98 -10.81 26.23
C SER A 524 -8.04 -12.32 26.07
N PHE A 525 -8.30 -13.07 27.15
CA PHE A 525 -8.41 -14.52 27.10
C PHE A 525 -9.57 -15.01 26.22
N ILE A 526 -10.77 -14.43 26.38
CA ILE A 526 -11.94 -14.73 25.54
C ILE A 526 -11.63 -14.44 24.08
N LYS A 527 -11.02 -13.28 23.77
CA LYS A 527 -10.63 -12.92 22.40
C LYS A 527 -9.64 -13.92 21.79
N GLN A 528 -8.59 -14.30 22.54
CA GLN A 528 -7.59 -15.26 22.08
C GLN A 528 -8.22 -16.64 21.80
N LYS A 529 -9.10 -17.12 22.68
CA LYS A 529 -9.78 -18.40 22.52
C LYS A 529 -10.82 -18.37 21.41
N ALA A 530 -11.53 -17.26 21.22
CA ALA A 530 -12.47 -17.10 20.12
C ALA A 530 -11.74 -17.21 18.77
N MET A 531 -10.56 -16.62 18.63
CA MET A 531 -9.74 -16.75 17.40
C MET A 531 -9.22 -18.17 17.14
N GLN A 532 -9.28 -19.09 18.11
CA GLN A 532 -8.93 -20.51 17.95
C GLN A 532 -10.15 -21.37 17.58
N VAL A 533 -11.35 -20.96 18.01
CA VAL A 533 -12.59 -21.72 17.83
C VAL A 533 -13.31 -21.35 16.54
N TYR A 534 -13.38 -20.05 16.23
CA TYR A 534 -14.09 -19.59 15.04
C TYR A 534 -13.18 -19.59 13.81
N ASN A 535 -13.71 -20.09 12.70
CA ASN A 535 -13.03 -20.09 11.41
C ASN A 535 -12.85 -18.64 10.91
N GLN A 536 -11.71 -18.34 10.30
CA GLN A 536 -11.42 -17.05 9.66
C GLN A 536 -12.55 -16.62 8.69
N LYS A 537 -13.17 -17.56 7.97
CA LYS A 537 -14.33 -17.31 7.09
C LYS A 537 -15.53 -16.75 7.87
N GLN A 538 -15.87 -17.35 9.01
CA GLN A 538 -16.97 -16.90 9.87
C GLN A 538 -16.68 -15.51 10.45
N ILE A 539 -15.45 -15.28 10.91
CA ILE A 539 -15.00 -14.00 11.47
C ILE A 539 -15.15 -12.88 10.43
N LEU A 540 -14.81 -13.12 9.16
CA LEU A 540 -14.97 -12.14 8.09
C LEU A 540 -16.44 -11.72 7.92
N ILE A 541 -17.37 -12.68 7.96
CA ILE A 541 -18.81 -12.42 7.80
C ILE A 541 -19.39 -11.73 9.05
N PHE A 542 -18.98 -12.14 10.25
CA PHE A 542 -19.36 -11.42 11.47
C PHE A 542 -18.88 -9.97 11.44
N ASN A 543 -17.62 -9.74 11.08
CA ASN A 543 -17.07 -8.38 10.99
C ASN A 543 -17.73 -7.52 9.91
N ARG A 544 -18.33 -8.16 8.90
CA ARG A 544 -19.07 -7.50 7.83
C ARG A 544 -20.43 -6.97 8.27
N PHE A 545 -21.18 -7.75 9.05
CA PHE A 545 -22.58 -7.45 9.38
C PHE A 545 -22.79 -6.98 10.82
N VAL A 546 -21.85 -7.23 11.73
CA VAL A 546 -21.92 -6.85 13.14
C VAL A 546 -20.91 -5.73 13.42
N ASP A 547 -21.41 -4.60 13.92
CA ASP A 547 -20.60 -3.40 14.16
C ASP A 547 -19.52 -3.65 15.23
N ARG A 548 -19.89 -4.33 16.31
CA ARG A 548 -19.00 -4.64 17.45
C ARG A 548 -18.91 -6.15 17.64
N THR A 549 -17.86 -6.75 17.13
CA THR A 549 -17.53 -8.15 17.38
C THR A 549 -16.43 -8.26 18.44
N ILE A 550 -16.29 -9.42 19.09
CA ILE A 550 -15.14 -9.72 19.97
C ILE A 550 -13.84 -9.91 19.18
N PHE A 551 -13.94 -10.02 17.85
CA PHE A 551 -12.81 -10.21 16.93
C PHE A 551 -12.17 -8.88 16.50
N LYS A 552 -12.95 -7.79 16.47
CA LYS A 552 -12.46 -6.40 16.37
C LYS A 552 -11.87 -5.98 17.71
#